data_AF-A0A1E3W1Z6-F1
#
_entry.id   AF-A0A1E3W1Z6-F1
#
_cell.length_a   1.000
_cell.length_b   1.000
_cell.length_c   1.000
_cell.angle_alpha   90.00
_cell.angle_beta   90.00
_cell.angle_gamma   90.00
#
_symmetry.space_group_name_H-M   'P 1'
#
loop_
_entity.id
_entity.type
_entity.pdbx_description
1 polymer ?
#
loop_
_entity_poly.entity_id
_entity_poly.type
_entity_poly.pdbx_seq_one_letter_code
_entity_poly.pdbx_strand_id
1 'polypeptide(L)'
;MAFGMAAASGTLIAYSGPDYAKLKALLPPGPDAALCLSRTYDADHLNKHKQQQVTALVLLIRYVVLSDDDAILVATEDGGIRKQHFRYDFTLAAKVRDRRETLYAERRQRLRRRRSAAAWNVTAAASRSSRSRAAMARSSCGSSASA
;
A
#
# COMPACT_ATOMS: atom_id res chain seq x y z
N MET A 1 32.01 22.84 47.44
CA MET A 1 31.11 23.02 46.28
C MET A 1 30.99 21.67 45.58
N ALA A 2 29.85 21.02 45.66
CA ALA A 2 29.62 19.69 45.07
C ALA A 2 28.65 19.84 43.88
N PHE A 3 29.11 19.50 42.68
CA PHE A 3 28.30 19.49 41.47
C PHE A 3 27.64 18.11 41.34
N GLY A 4 26.32 18.06 41.46
CA GLY A 4 25.52 16.86 41.20
C GLY A 4 25.37 16.64 39.70
N MET A 5 25.88 15.51 39.19
CA MET A 5 25.56 15.03 37.84
C MET A 5 24.17 14.37 37.87
N ALA A 6 23.17 15.06 37.30
CA ALA A 6 21.89 14.45 36.99
C ALA A 6 22.05 13.57 35.73
N ALA A 7 22.01 12.25 35.91
CA ALA A 7 21.95 11.31 34.81
C ALA A 7 20.56 11.40 34.14
N ALA A 8 20.52 11.91 32.91
CA ALA A 8 19.33 11.87 32.09
C ALA A 8 19.13 10.44 31.58
N SER A 9 18.26 9.68 32.24
CA SER A 9 17.78 8.39 31.75
C SER A 9 16.93 8.62 30.51
N GLY A 10 17.55 8.51 29.33
CA GLY A 10 16.85 8.53 28.05
C GLY A 10 16.02 7.27 27.87
N THR A 11 14.70 7.38 27.92
CA THR A 11 13.77 6.29 27.60
C THR A 11 13.92 5.93 26.13
N LEU A 12 14.60 4.81 25.84
CA LEU A 12 14.57 4.21 24.51
C LEU A 12 13.16 3.65 24.30
N ILE A 13 12.34 4.37 23.52
CA ILE A 13 11.07 3.83 23.02
C ILE A 13 11.44 2.68 22.08
N ALA A 14 11.40 1.46 22.58
CA ALA A 14 11.51 0.25 21.77
C ALA A 14 10.40 0.29 20.72
N TYR A 15 10.78 0.61 19.49
CA TYR A 15 9.86 0.54 18.35
C TYR A 15 9.67 -0.94 18.02
N SER A 16 8.66 -1.55 18.63
CA SER A 16 8.12 -2.83 18.21
C SER A 16 7.54 -2.61 16.81
N GLY A 17 8.26 -3.05 15.78
CA GLY A 17 7.85 -2.85 14.39
C GLY A 17 6.42 -3.36 14.13
N PRO A 18 5.79 -2.93 13.02
CA PRO A 18 4.44 -3.34 12.68
C PRO A 18 4.33 -4.88 12.62
N ASP A 19 3.38 -5.45 13.37
CA ASP A 19 3.08 -6.87 13.30
C ASP A 19 2.43 -7.21 11.95
N TYR A 20 3.16 -7.95 11.13
CA TYR A 20 2.74 -8.38 9.81
C TYR A 20 1.98 -9.70 9.81
N ALA A 21 1.68 -10.34 10.96
CA ALA A 21 1.02 -11.64 11.00
C ALA A 21 -0.29 -11.67 10.21
N LYS A 22 -1.17 -10.67 10.42
CA LYS A 22 -2.43 -10.53 9.69
C LYS A 22 -2.22 -10.27 8.20
N LEU A 23 -1.18 -9.52 7.85
CA LEU A 23 -0.86 -9.18 6.47
C LEU A 23 -0.28 -10.37 5.71
N LYS A 24 0.52 -11.21 6.37
CA LYS A 24 1.02 -12.48 5.80
C LYS A 24 -0.12 -13.47 5.53
N ALA A 25 -1.14 -13.48 6.40
CA ALA A 25 -2.34 -14.29 6.18
C ALA A 25 -3.16 -13.79 4.98
N LEU A 26 -3.26 -12.47 4.80
CA LEU A 26 -4.02 -11.86 3.70
C LEU A 26 -3.26 -11.89 2.36
N LEU A 27 -1.95 -11.66 2.39
CA LEU A 27 -1.06 -11.64 1.24
C LEU A 27 0.25 -12.37 1.61
N PRO A 28 0.34 -13.67 1.30
CA PRO A 28 1.54 -14.46 1.55
C PRO A 28 2.79 -13.83 0.90
N PRO A 29 3.95 -13.85 1.57
CA PRO A 29 5.20 -13.37 1.01
C PRO A 29 5.56 -14.09 -0.30
N GLY A 30 5.97 -13.33 -1.31
CA GLY A 30 6.42 -13.87 -2.59
C GLY A 30 6.95 -12.77 -3.51
N PRO A 31 7.82 -13.11 -4.48
CA PRO A 31 8.24 -12.15 -5.49
C PRO A 31 7.00 -11.60 -6.21
N ASP A 32 6.91 -10.27 -6.29
CA ASP A 32 5.81 -9.54 -6.91
C ASP A 32 4.41 -9.80 -6.32
N ALA A 33 4.32 -10.36 -5.11
CA ALA A 33 3.04 -10.59 -4.45
C ALA A 33 2.31 -9.26 -4.21
N ALA A 34 1.12 -9.14 -4.78
CA ALA A 34 0.27 -7.95 -4.65
C ALA A 34 -1.19 -8.34 -4.49
N LEU A 35 -1.91 -7.58 -3.68
CA LEU A 35 -3.36 -7.69 -3.50
C LEU A 35 -4.01 -6.35 -3.83
N CYS A 36 -4.99 -6.38 -4.73
CA CYS A 36 -5.81 -5.23 -5.08
C CYS A 36 -7.24 -5.46 -4.59
N LEU A 37 -7.71 -4.61 -3.70
CA LEU A 37 -9.08 -4.59 -3.20
C LEU A 37 -9.75 -3.32 -3.70
N SER A 38 -10.91 -3.43 -4.33
CA SER A 38 -11.63 -2.26 -4.83
C SER A 38 -13.11 -2.34 -4.49
N ARG A 39 -13.69 -1.18 -4.20
CA ARG A 39 -15.14 -1.02 -4.03
C ARG A 39 -15.60 0.19 -4.81
N THR A 40 -16.60 -0.01 -5.68
CA THR A 40 -17.30 1.06 -6.37
C THR A 40 -18.73 1.10 -5.84
N TYR A 41 -19.23 2.29 -5.55
CA TYR A 41 -20.60 2.48 -5.06
C TYR A 41 -21.48 2.89 -6.23
N ASP A 42 -22.57 2.15 -6.42
CA ASP A 42 -23.57 2.49 -7.44
C ASP A 42 -24.44 3.68 -7.03
N ALA A 43 -25.29 4.13 -7.95
CA ALA A 43 -26.17 5.27 -7.73
C ALA A 43 -27.15 5.01 -6.58
N ASP A 44 -27.68 3.80 -6.44
CA ASP A 44 -28.68 3.46 -5.41
C ASP A 44 -28.08 3.52 -4.00
N HIS A 45 -26.87 3.00 -3.83
CA HIS A 45 -26.09 3.13 -2.60
C HIS A 45 -25.82 4.60 -2.28
N LEU A 46 -25.35 5.37 -3.27
CA LEU A 46 -25.03 6.79 -3.08
C LEU A 46 -26.27 7.66 -2.80
N ASN A 47 -27.44 7.25 -3.30
CA ASN A 47 -28.72 7.89 -3.03
C ASN A 47 -29.20 7.62 -1.60
N LYS A 48 -28.99 6.41 -1.09
CA LYS A 48 -29.25 6.04 0.31
C LYS A 48 -28.28 6.72 1.28
N HIS A 49 -27.04 6.96 0.85
CA HIS A 49 -25.99 7.58 1.65
C HIS A 49 -25.60 8.96 1.12
N LYS A 50 -26.52 9.94 1.19
CA LYS A 50 -26.33 11.26 0.56
C LYS A 50 -25.09 12.03 1.02
N GLN A 51 -24.66 11.82 2.28
CA GLN A 51 -23.47 12.46 2.86
C GLN A 51 -22.15 11.80 2.41
N GLN A 52 -22.20 10.59 1.83
CA GLN A 52 -21.01 9.87 1.37
C GLN A 52 -20.43 10.58 0.13
N GLN A 53 -19.20 11.07 0.29
CA GLN A 53 -18.47 11.75 -0.79
C GLN A 53 -17.65 10.77 -1.63
N VAL A 54 -17.20 9.65 -1.07
CA VAL A 54 -16.39 8.66 -1.80
C VAL A 54 -17.28 7.79 -2.67
N THR A 55 -16.99 7.74 -3.97
CA THR A 55 -17.75 6.97 -4.97
C THR A 55 -17.02 5.71 -5.43
N ALA A 56 -15.69 5.67 -5.29
CA ALA A 56 -14.90 4.46 -5.45
C ALA A 56 -13.67 4.49 -4.55
N LEU A 57 -13.21 3.32 -4.14
CA LEU A 57 -12.03 3.14 -3.31
C LEU A 57 -11.23 1.94 -3.84
N VAL A 58 -9.91 2.09 -3.88
CA VAL A 58 -8.96 1.04 -4.29
C VAL A 58 -7.84 0.99 -3.26
N LEU A 59 -7.59 -0.17 -2.69
CA LEU A 59 -6.46 -0.47 -1.82
C LEU A 59 -5.55 -1.46 -2.52
N LEU A 60 -4.30 -1.07 -2.74
CA LEU A 60 -3.24 -1.92 -3.24
C LEU A 60 -2.25 -2.21 -2.11
N ILE A 61 -2.01 -3.49 -1.85
CA ILE A 61 -1.02 -3.99 -0.91
C ILE A 61 0.05 -4.74 -1.71
N ARG A 62 1.33 -4.47 -1.46
CA ARG A 62 2.44 -5.11 -2.18
C ARG A 62 3.48 -5.63 -1.19
N TYR A 63 3.96 -6.84 -1.41
CA TYR A 63 5.17 -7.35 -0.76
C TYR A 63 6.40 -6.82 -1.51
N VAL A 64 7.30 -6.17 -0.78
CA VAL A 64 8.52 -5.59 -1.34
C VAL A 64 9.71 -6.21 -0.63
N VAL A 65 10.57 -6.87 -1.40
CA VAL A 65 11.88 -7.33 -0.94
C VAL A 65 12.81 -6.14 -0.89
N LEU A 66 13.50 -5.96 0.23
CA LEU A 66 14.45 -4.89 0.48
C LEU A 66 15.88 -5.41 0.34
N SER A 67 16.75 -4.56 -0.17
CA SER A 67 18.19 -4.82 -0.20
C SER A 67 18.77 -4.79 1.21
N ASP A 68 20.03 -5.22 1.37
CA ASP A 68 20.73 -5.16 2.66
C ASP A 68 20.92 -3.73 3.19
N ASP A 69 21.02 -2.77 2.28
CA ASP A 69 21.16 -1.34 2.56
C ASP A 69 19.82 -0.70 2.98
N ASP A 70 18.71 -1.27 2.51
CA ASP A 70 17.35 -0.79 2.79
C ASP A 70 16.64 -1.60 3.89
N ALA A 71 17.30 -2.61 4.45
CA ALA A 71 16.72 -3.50 5.44
C ALA A 71 16.30 -2.73 6.69
N ILE A 72 15.10 -3.04 7.21
CA ILE A 72 14.56 -2.40 8.40
C ILE A 72 15.18 -3.05 9.64
N LEU A 73 15.79 -2.25 10.52
CA LEU A 73 16.26 -2.72 11.81
C LEU A 73 15.07 -2.85 12.77
N VAL A 74 14.85 -4.06 13.27
CA VAL A 74 13.76 -4.36 14.22
C VAL A 74 14.39 -4.82 15.51
N ALA A 75 14.09 -4.14 16.61
CA ALA A 75 14.47 -4.58 17.95
C ALA A 75 13.67 -5.84 18.32
N THR A 76 14.34 -6.83 18.90
CA THR A 76 13.71 -8.02 19.45
C THR A 76 13.42 -7.82 20.94
N GLU A 77 12.51 -8.62 21.49
CA GLU A 77 12.14 -8.58 22.91
C GLU A 77 13.34 -8.87 23.83
N ASP A 78 14.29 -9.69 23.36
CA ASP A 78 15.55 -10.00 24.05
C ASP A 78 16.59 -8.86 24.02
N GLY A 79 16.23 -7.68 23.48
CA GLY A 79 17.14 -6.54 23.34
C GLY A 79 18.12 -6.65 22.16
N GLY A 80 17.97 -7.68 21.31
CA GLY A 80 18.72 -7.83 20.07
C GLY A 80 18.21 -6.93 18.94
N ILE A 81 18.99 -6.81 17.87
CA ILE A 81 18.58 -6.11 16.64
C ILE A 81 18.66 -7.12 15.48
N ARG A 82 17.56 -7.27 14.74
CA ARG A 82 17.52 -8.08 13.51
C ARG A 82 17.27 -7.20 12.28
N LYS A 83 17.87 -7.57 11.15
CA LYS A 83 17.57 -6.98 9.85
C LYS A 83 16.35 -7.64 9.23
N GLN A 84 15.39 -6.84 8.79
CA GLN A 84 14.22 -7.28 8.04
C GLN A 84 14.33 -6.82 6.59
N HIS A 85 14.47 -7.79 5.68
CA HIS A 85 14.68 -7.57 4.24
C HIS A 85 13.37 -7.53 3.44
N PHE A 86 12.27 -7.15 4.09
CA PHE A 86 10.99 -7.00 3.40
C PHE A 86 10.10 -5.99 4.10
N ARG A 87 9.19 -5.39 3.35
CA ARG A 87 8.04 -4.68 3.91
C ARG A 87 6.79 -4.89 3.07
N TYR A 88 5.66 -4.51 3.63
CA TYR A 88 4.43 -4.32 2.87
C TYR A 88 4.22 -2.83 2.58
N ASP A 89 4.03 -2.51 1.31
CA ASP A 89 3.67 -1.17 0.86
C ASP A 89 2.16 -1.09 0.63
N PHE A 90 1.58 0.06 0.98
CA PHE A 90 0.15 0.33 0.89
C PHE A 90 -0.07 1.56 0.03
N THR A 91 -0.98 1.45 -0.93
CA THR A 91 -1.51 2.58 -1.70
C THR A 91 -3.02 2.54 -1.59
N LEU A 92 -3.59 3.60 -1.03
CA LEU A 92 -5.04 3.79 -1.01
C LEU A 92 -5.39 4.90 -2.01
N ALA A 93 -6.33 4.63 -2.90
CA ALA A 93 -6.85 5.57 -3.86
C ALA A 93 -8.37 5.70 -3.70
N ALA A 94 -8.91 6.91 -3.85
CA ALA A 94 -10.33 7.18 -3.74
C ALA A 94 -10.81 8.16 -4.80
N LYS A 95 -11.97 7.86 -5.40
CA LYS A 95 -12.72 8.83 -6.19
C LYS A 95 -13.76 9.50 -5.32
N VAL A 96 -13.89 10.80 -5.48
CA VAL A 96 -14.80 11.64 -4.71
C VAL A 96 -15.83 12.26 -5.64
N ARG A 97 -17.06 12.39 -5.18
CA ARG A 97 -18.15 13.10 -5.87
C ARG A 97 -17.67 14.50 -6.24
N ASP A 98 -18.05 14.94 -7.43
CA ASP A 98 -17.74 16.26 -7.98
C ASP A 98 -16.25 16.58 -8.15
N ARG A 99 -15.36 15.58 -8.03
CA ARG A 99 -13.93 15.70 -8.35
C ARG A 99 -13.57 14.82 -9.54
N ARG A 100 -12.82 15.38 -10.48
CA ARG A 100 -12.27 14.63 -11.62
C ARG A 100 -11.03 13.82 -11.25
N GLU A 101 -10.33 14.25 -10.20
CA GLU A 101 -9.07 13.65 -9.76
C GLU A 101 -9.30 12.50 -8.77
N THR A 102 -8.39 11.53 -8.80
CA THR A 102 -8.33 10.46 -7.79
C THR A 102 -7.41 10.91 -6.66
N LEU A 103 -7.89 10.81 -5.42
CA LEU A 103 -7.09 11.09 -4.24
C LEU A 103 -6.25 9.87 -3.90
N TYR A 104 -4.98 10.07 -3.58
CA TYR A 104 -4.07 9.01 -3.16
C TYR A 104 -3.55 9.27 -1.75
N ALA A 105 -3.63 8.26 -0.91
CA ALA A 105 -2.89 8.16 0.34
C ALA A 105 -1.79 7.11 0.15
N GLU A 106 -0.62 7.59 -0.23
CA GLU A 106 0.62 6.82 -0.25
C GLU A 106 1.47 7.22 0.97
N ARG A 107 2.17 6.26 1.58
CA ARG A 107 3.17 6.58 2.60
C ARG A 107 4.37 7.24 1.90
N ARG A 108 4.31 8.55 1.65
CA ARG A 108 5.49 9.32 1.24
C ARG A 108 6.49 9.34 2.40
N GLN A 109 7.38 8.35 2.46
CA GLN A 109 8.69 8.59 3.05
C GLN A 109 9.30 9.71 2.19
N ARG A 110 9.32 10.95 2.72
CA ARG A 110 10.05 12.07 2.12
C ARG A 110 11.54 11.79 2.17
N LEU A 111 12.01 10.80 1.40
CA LEU A 111 13.38 10.79 0.94
C LEU A 111 13.42 11.77 -0.22
N ARG A 112 13.83 13.00 0.10
CA ARG A 112 14.42 13.92 -0.89
C ARG A 112 15.66 13.23 -1.48
N ARG A 113 15.47 12.31 -2.41
CA ARG A 113 16.47 11.94 -3.41
C ARG A 113 15.88 12.26 -4.77
N ARG A 114 16.38 13.37 -5.33
CA ARG A 114 16.28 13.68 -6.75
C ARG A 114 16.67 12.42 -7.54
N ARG A 115 15.72 11.80 -8.24
CA ARG A 115 15.78 11.52 -9.69
C ARG A 115 14.68 10.55 -10.13
N SER A 116 14.16 10.89 -11.30
CA SER A 116 13.40 10.04 -12.23
C SER A 116 11.93 9.79 -11.91
N ALA A 117 11.13 10.75 -12.38
CA ALA A 117 9.75 10.52 -12.78
C ALA A 117 9.72 9.41 -13.85
N ALA A 118 9.39 8.18 -13.45
CA ALA A 118 8.82 7.20 -14.35
C ALA A 118 7.30 7.29 -14.20
N ALA A 119 6.68 8.00 -15.14
CA ALA A 119 5.25 8.07 -15.31
C ALA A 119 4.65 6.66 -15.44
N TRP A 120 3.82 6.26 -14.50
CA TRP A 120 2.93 5.10 -14.68
C TRP A 120 1.74 5.57 -15.53
N ASN A 121 1.93 5.57 -16.85
CA ASN A 121 0.84 5.64 -17.81
C ASN A 121 0.08 4.31 -17.79
N VAL A 122 -1.04 4.27 -17.07
CA VAL A 122 -2.09 3.27 -17.35
C VAL A 122 -2.87 3.81 -18.54
N THR A 123 -2.36 3.55 -19.74
CA THR A 123 -3.06 3.85 -20.99
C THR A 123 -4.29 2.96 -21.08
N ALA A 124 -5.46 3.54 -20.85
CA ALA A 124 -6.74 2.98 -21.27
C ALA A 124 -6.79 2.97 -22.81
N ALA A 125 -6.39 1.85 -23.42
CA ALA A 125 -6.52 1.65 -24.86
C ALA A 125 -7.96 1.20 -25.17
N ALA A 126 -8.81 2.15 -25.53
CA ALA A 126 -10.01 1.91 -26.31
C ALA A 126 -9.67 2.15 -27.80
N SER A 127 -9.62 1.08 -28.61
CA SER A 127 -9.91 1.19 -30.04
C SER A 127 -10.25 -0.18 -30.65
N ARG A 128 -11.15 -0.13 -31.64
CA ARG A 128 -11.90 -1.22 -32.26
C ARG A 128 -11.06 -2.07 -33.22
N SER A 129 -11.42 -3.36 -33.28
CA SER A 129 -11.63 -4.18 -34.49
C SER A 129 -10.51 -4.26 -35.54
N SER A 130 -9.80 -5.39 -35.57
CA SER A 130 -9.77 -6.27 -36.76
C SER A 130 -9.37 -7.70 -36.37
N ARG A 131 -9.95 -8.66 -37.09
CA ARG A 131 -9.91 -10.11 -36.85
C ARG A 131 -8.49 -10.67 -36.93
N SER A 132 -8.12 -11.57 -36.01
CA SER A 132 -7.40 -12.83 -36.28
C SER A 132 -7.30 -13.67 -35.00
N ARG A 133 -7.61 -14.96 -35.11
CA ARG A 133 -7.58 -15.99 -34.06
C ARG A 133 -6.14 -16.25 -33.59
N ALA A 134 -5.93 -16.31 -32.28
CA ALA A 134 -5.10 -17.30 -31.58
C ALA A 134 -5.24 -17.13 -30.06
N ALA A 135 -5.00 -18.20 -29.32
CA ALA A 135 -5.56 -18.52 -28.02
C ALA A 135 -4.84 -17.92 -26.79
N MET A 136 -5.63 -17.78 -25.69
CA MET A 136 -5.31 -17.92 -24.25
C MET A 136 -4.02 -17.24 -23.72
N ALA A 137 -4.06 -16.33 -22.74
CA ALA A 137 -4.69 -16.48 -21.44
C ALA A 137 -5.16 -15.13 -20.86
N ARG A 138 -6.40 -15.09 -20.37
CA ARG A 138 -6.96 -13.95 -19.63
C ARG A 138 -6.84 -14.23 -18.14
N SER A 139 -5.98 -13.47 -17.46
CA SER A 139 -6.11 -13.27 -16.01
C SER A 139 -6.96 -12.02 -15.79
N SER A 140 -8.25 -12.23 -15.57
CA SER A 140 -9.21 -11.18 -15.22
C SER A 140 -9.34 -11.11 -13.70
N CYS A 141 -9.11 -9.94 -13.11
CA CYS A 141 -9.61 -9.64 -11.77
C CYS A 141 -11.15 -9.70 -11.81
N GLY A 142 -11.70 -10.81 -11.31
CA GLY A 142 -13.14 -11.02 -11.20
C GLY A 142 -13.73 -10.20 -10.06
N SER A 143 -14.75 -9.42 -10.37
CA SER A 143 -15.61 -8.78 -9.38
C SER A 143 -16.49 -9.84 -8.73
N SER A 144 -16.23 -10.19 -7.47
CA SER A 144 -17.20 -10.89 -6.64
C SER A 144 -18.16 -9.85 -6.05
N ALA A 145 -19.37 -9.78 -6.60
CA ALA A 145 -20.50 -9.13 -5.95
C ALA A 145 -21.14 -10.13 -4.98
N SER A 146 -21.33 -9.73 -3.73
CA SER A 146 -22.16 -10.46 -2.76
C SER A 146 -23.42 -9.65 -2.49
N ALA A 147 -24.54 -10.37 -2.46
CA ALA A 147 -25.90 -9.91 -2.23
C ALA A 147 -26.13 -9.38 -0.81
#